data_AF-A0A932KF55-F1
#
_entry.id   AF-A0A932KF55-F1
#
_cell.length_a   1.000
_cell.length_b   1.000
_cell.length_c   1.000
_cell.angle_alpha   90.00
_cell.angle_beta   90.00
_cell.angle_gamma   90.00
#
_symmetry.space_group_name_H-M   'P 1'
#
loop_
_entity.id
_entity.type
_entity.pdbx_description
1 polymer ?
#
loop_
_entity_poly.entity_id
_entity_poly.type
_entity_poly.pdbx_seq_one_letter_code
_entity_poly.pdbx_strand_id
1 'polypeptide(L)'
;MIRRTLLFVFIVVHTNWATAQPTAPANSARLFSLQSLHDQCIEFSEVKVGKDDIDVGDCRVSAFGSFGSIGPRTYYYALYCLIPNDRMQHGRCDSESFHARYHETRALAIFVEEEASGQATLLIERASLDIGLFVYEQPEIIENAFGTLLFVPIRLDGTGVGNVSEYYLWHQDKAEWRRLDAETWLQDLRKRIPPGLHIWKGIWPNLQRMTAEAGLYQDGDAQASPTGGTARIELHIDNGRFAVKSVTLSK
;
A
#
# COMPACT_ATOMS: atom_id res chain seq x y z
N MET A 1 -18.82 14.87 -45.84
CA MET A 1 -18.67 14.74 -44.38
C MET A 1 -17.86 13.49 -44.08
N ILE A 2 -16.57 13.63 -43.75
CA ILE A 2 -15.68 12.51 -43.44
C ILE A 2 -15.53 12.47 -41.92
N ARG A 3 -16.09 11.46 -41.26
CA ARG A 3 -15.89 11.21 -39.83
C ARG A 3 -14.49 10.65 -39.61
N ARG A 4 -13.63 11.43 -38.96
CA ARG A 4 -12.35 10.96 -38.41
C ARG A 4 -12.62 10.21 -37.10
N THR A 5 -12.44 8.90 -37.12
CA THR A 5 -12.40 8.07 -35.90
C THR A 5 -11.05 8.31 -35.23
N LEU A 6 -11.05 8.98 -34.07
CA LEU A 6 -9.89 9.11 -33.20
C LEU A 6 -9.68 7.79 -32.47
N LEU A 7 -8.61 7.07 -32.85
CA LEU A 7 -8.14 5.88 -32.16
C LEU A 7 -7.38 6.33 -30.90
N PHE A 8 -7.97 6.15 -29.72
CA PHE A 8 -7.25 6.32 -28.46
C PHE A 8 -6.37 5.08 -28.24
N VAL A 9 -5.06 5.25 -28.41
CA VAL A 9 -4.06 4.23 -28.06
C VAL A 9 -3.80 4.34 -26.55
N PHE A 10 -4.31 3.38 -25.79
CA PHE A 10 -3.89 3.19 -24.40
C PHE A 10 -2.50 2.54 -24.41
N ILE A 11 -1.49 3.32 -24.03
CA ILE A 11 -0.16 2.79 -23.74
C ILE A 11 -0.24 2.11 -22.38
N VAL A 12 -0.37 0.77 -22.37
CA VAL A 12 -0.18 -0.04 -21.17
C VAL A 12 1.33 -0.17 -20.96
N VAL A 13 1.89 0.68 -20.11
CA VAL A 13 3.28 0.53 -19.64
C VAL A 13 3.34 -0.76 -18.82
N HIS A 14 3.87 -1.83 -19.42
CA HIS A 14 4.21 -3.04 -18.70
C HIS A 14 5.52 -2.78 -17.95
N THR A 15 5.43 -2.25 -16.72
CA THR A 15 6.55 -2.31 -15.80
C THR A 15 6.75 -3.76 -15.39
N ASN A 16 7.75 -4.43 -15.99
CA ASN A 16 8.25 -5.71 -15.52
C ASN A 16 8.94 -5.49 -14.16
N TRP A 17 8.16 -5.51 -13.08
CA TRP A 17 8.70 -5.71 -11.74
C TRP A 17 9.08 -7.17 -11.62
N ALA A 18 10.31 -7.50 -12.01
CA ALA A 18 10.89 -8.77 -11.62
C ALA A 18 10.88 -8.83 -10.09
N THR A 19 10.11 -9.75 -9.53
CA THR A 19 10.07 -10.05 -8.10
C THR A 19 11.39 -10.67 -7.68
N ALA A 20 12.42 -9.83 -7.54
CA ALA A 20 13.54 -10.16 -6.68
C ALA A 20 12.97 -10.13 -5.25
N GLN A 21 12.79 -11.30 -4.62
CA GLN A 21 12.70 -11.33 -3.17
C GLN A 21 13.99 -10.69 -2.64
N PRO A 22 13.92 -9.60 -1.86
CA PRO A 22 15.10 -9.10 -1.20
C PRO A 22 15.55 -10.19 -0.24
N THR A 23 16.61 -10.93 -0.60
CA THR A 23 17.47 -11.53 0.41
C THR A 23 18.08 -10.34 1.12
N ALA A 24 17.51 -9.97 2.27
CA ALA A 24 18.04 -8.90 3.08
C ALA A 24 19.55 -9.16 3.26
N PRO A 25 20.45 -8.29 2.77
CA PRO A 25 21.81 -8.31 3.28
C PRO A 25 21.70 -8.14 4.80
N ALA A 26 22.65 -8.71 5.53
CA ALA A 26 22.78 -8.52 6.98
C ALA A 26 23.14 -7.04 7.28
N ASN A 27 22.22 -6.13 6.99
CA ASN A 27 22.20 -4.79 7.54
C ASN A 27 21.99 -5.01 9.03
N SER A 28 22.99 -4.59 9.80
CA SER A 28 22.87 -4.43 11.25
C SER A 28 21.48 -3.88 11.55
N ALA A 29 20.66 -4.66 12.26
CA ALA A 29 19.28 -4.29 12.51
C ALA A 29 19.24 -2.86 13.05
N ARG A 30 18.58 -1.97 12.33
CA ARG A 30 18.47 -0.55 12.72
C ARG A 30 17.62 -0.52 13.99
N LEU A 31 18.26 -0.21 15.11
CA LEU A 31 17.68 -0.25 16.45
C LEU A 31 17.31 1.17 16.89
N PHE A 32 16.11 1.32 17.44
CA PHE A 32 15.57 2.62 17.84
C PHE A 32 14.97 2.51 19.24
N SER A 33 15.07 3.58 20.03
CA SER A 33 14.22 3.72 21.21
C SER A 33 12.79 4.07 20.77
N LEU A 34 11.77 3.60 21.50
CA LEU A 34 10.38 3.96 21.19
C LEU A 34 10.15 5.49 21.22
N GLN A 35 10.84 6.21 22.10
CA GLN A 35 10.78 7.68 22.14
C GLN A 35 11.32 8.31 20.85
N SER A 36 12.44 7.81 20.33
CA SER A 36 13.02 8.31 19.08
C SER A 36 12.07 8.09 17.90
N LEU A 37 11.35 6.97 17.85
CA LEU A 37 10.38 6.69 16.79
C LEU A 37 9.17 7.63 16.80
N HIS A 38 8.80 8.14 17.97
CA HIS A 38 7.74 9.12 18.13
C HIS A 38 8.17 10.52 17.69
N ASP A 39 9.42 10.91 17.98
CA ASP A 39 9.86 12.31 17.85
C ASP A 39 10.68 12.60 16.58
N GLN A 40 11.27 11.57 15.96
CA GLN A 40 12.31 11.75 14.94
C GLN A 40 11.98 11.03 13.65
N CYS A 41 12.37 11.67 12.55
CA CYS A 41 12.39 11.02 11.25
C CYS A 41 13.52 10.00 11.18
N ILE A 42 13.21 8.83 10.66
CA ILE A 42 14.24 7.88 10.26
C ILE A 42 14.80 8.28 8.89
N GLU A 43 16.02 7.85 8.61
CA GLU A 43 16.54 7.85 7.25
C GLU A 43 15.85 6.74 6.45
N PHE A 44 15.20 7.09 5.34
CA PHE A 44 14.62 6.12 4.42
C PHE A 44 15.65 5.74 3.36
N SER A 45 15.63 4.51 2.87
CA SER A 45 16.53 4.08 1.80
C SER A 45 16.21 4.69 0.43
N GLU A 46 14.93 4.98 0.14
CA GLU A 46 14.50 5.47 -1.18
C GLU A 46 14.46 6.98 -1.32
N VAL A 47 14.34 7.73 -0.22
CA VAL A 47 14.30 9.20 -0.25
C VAL A 47 15.46 9.78 0.55
N LYS A 48 16.03 10.86 0.04
CA LYS A 48 17.22 11.49 0.62
C LYS A 48 16.84 12.82 1.26
N VAL A 49 17.38 13.09 2.43
CA VAL A 49 17.39 14.44 3.02
C VAL A 49 18.57 15.21 2.42
N GLY A 50 18.33 16.41 1.93
CA GLY A 50 19.37 17.18 1.24
C GLY A 50 18.90 18.53 0.74
N LYS A 51 19.55 19.03 -0.31
CA LYS A 51 19.36 20.39 -0.84
C LYS A 51 18.84 20.42 -2.27
N ASP A 52 18.81 19.28 -2.94
CA ASP A 52 18.29 19.18 -4.29
C ASP A 52 16.75 19.32 -4.25
N ASP A 53 16.14 19.76 -5.35
CA ASP A 53 14.70 20.07 -5.40
C ASP A 53 13.82 18.88 -4.97
N ILE A 54 14.23 17.67 -5.34
CA ILE A 54 13.52 16.42 -5.03
C ILE A 54 13.89 15.81 -3.67
N ASP A 55 14.93 16.32 -3.02
CA ASP A 55 15.31 15.88 -1.67
C ASP A 55 14.23 16.32 -0.66
N VAL A 56 14.07 15.54 0.42
CA VAL A 56 13.22 15.90 1.55
C VAL A 56 13.79 17.13 2.25
N GLY A 57 13.03 18.24 2.22
CA GLY A 57 13.37 19.50 2.88
C GLY A 57 12.81 19.62 4.29
N ASP A 58 11.71 18.93 4.57
CA ASP A 58 11.11 18.85 5.91
C ASP A 58 10.48 17.49 6.15
N CYS A 59 10.65 17.00 7.37
CA CYS A 59 10.17 15.69 7.78
C CYS A 59 9.67 15.74 9.22
N ARG A 60 8.52 15.09 9.47
CA ARG A 60 7.98 14.93 10.82
C ARG A 60 7.25 13.59 10.95
N VAL A 61 7.29 12.97 12.13
CA VAL A 61 6.35 11.91 12.49
C VAL A 61 4.95 12.53 12.58
N SER A 62 4.01 12.08 11.75
CA SER A 62 2.62 12.55 11.76
C SER A 62 1.71 11.69 12.62
N ALA A 63 2.00 10.39 12.71
CA ALA A 63 1.34 9.47 13.63
C ALA A 63 2.29 8.36 14.04
N PHE A 64 2.18 7.90 15.28
CA PHE A 64 2.94 6.77 15.81
C PHE A 64 2.08 5.98 16.78
N GLY A 65 2.21 4.65 16.78
CA GLY A 65 1.51 3.80 17.72
C GLY A 65 1.81 2.31 17.55
N SER A 66 1.39 1.51 18.52
CA SER A 66 1.32 0.05 18.38
C SER A 66 0.06 -0.34 17.61
N PHE A 67 0.14 -1.36 16.75
CA PHE A 67 -1.02 -1.84 15.99
C PHE A 67 -1.29 -3.34 16.13
N GLY A 68 -0.51 -4.05 16.94
CA GLY A 68 -0.78 -5.44 17.28
C GLY A 68 0.44 -6.15 17.86
N SER A 69 0.23 -7.38 18.30
CA SER A 69 1.28 -8.24 18.85
C SER A 69 1.12 -9.68 18.35
N ILE A 70 2.23 -10.40 18.21
CA ILE A 70 2.24 -11.84 17.91
C ILE A 70 3.25 -12.51 18.86
N GLY A 71 2.76 -13.26 19.83
CA GLY A 71 3.61 -13.84 20.88
C GLY A 71 4.31 -12.73 21.68
N PRO A 72 5.64 -12.76 21.85
CA PRO A 72 6.40 -11.75 22.60
C PRO A 72 6.68 -10.47 21.81
N ARG A 73 6.25 -10.39 20.53
CA ARG A 73 6.52 -9.28 19.63
C ARG A 73 5.40 -8.26 19.66
N THR A 74 5.75 -7.00 19.84
CA THR A 74 4.85 -5.86 19.64
C THR A 74 5.25 -5.11 18.39
N TYR A 75 4.28 -4.81 17.54
CA TYR A 75 4.50 -4.09 16.29
C TYR A 75 4.04 -2.65 16.41
N TYR A 76 4.91 -1.75 15.97
CA TYR A 76 4.68 -0.32 15.95
C TYR A 76 4.73 0.21 14.53
N TYR A 77 3.99 1.27 14.27
CA TYR A 77 4.06 2.01 13.02
C TYR A 77 4.42 3.46 13.28
N ALA A 78 5.06 4.09 12.32
CA ALA A 78 5.21 5.53 12.21
C ALA A 78 4.79 5.96 10.80
N LEU A 79 3.86 6.91 10.71
CA LEU A 79 3.57 7.64 9.49
C LEU A 79 4.36 8.94 9.50
N TYR A 80 4.85 9.33 8.32
CA TYR A 80 5.70 10.50 8.20
C TYR A 80 5.12 11.50 7.21
N CYS A 81 5.13 12.75 7.65
CA CYS A 81 5.05 13.89 6.77
C CYS A 81 6.38 14.08 6.07
N LEU A 82 6.39 14.11 4.74
CA LEU A 82 7.58 14.38 3.91
C LEU A 82 7.27 15.50 2.93
N ILE A 83 7.95 16.65 3.04
CA ILE A 83 7.83 17.76 2.09
C ILE A 83 9.15 17.91 1.32
N PRO A 84 9.14 17.82 -0.02
CA PRO A 84 10.34 18.04 -0.83
C PRO A 84 10.73 19.52 -0.85
N ASN A 85 12.02 19.80 -1.07
CA ASN A 85 12.57 21.16 -1.07
C ASN A 85 11.83 22.11 -2.01
N ASP A 86 11.46 21.65 -3.21
CA ASP A 86 10.73 22.44 -4.22
C ASP A 86 9.31 22.86 -3.78
N ARG A 87 8.81 22.34 -2.65
CA ARG A 87 7.49 22.66 -2.08
C ARG A 87 7.55 23.40 -0.75
N MET A 88 8.73 23.64 -0.19
CA MET A 88 8.91 24.26 1.13
C MET A 88 8.37 25.69 1.21
N GLN A 89 8.30 26.44 0.11
CA GLN A 89 7.67 27.76 0.07
C GLN A 89 6.16 27.73 0.29
N HIS A 90 5.52 26.56 0.22
CA HIS A 90 4.08 26.41 0.36
C HIS A 90 3.65 25.80 1.70
N GLY A 91 4.60 25.40 2.54
CA GLY A 91 4.28 24.84 3.85
C GLY A 91 5.41 24.04 4.46
N ARG A 92 5.23 23.75 5.75
CA ARG A 92 6.09 22.88 6.55
C ARG A 92 5.24 21.82 7.25
N CYS A 93 5.83 20.71 7.65
CA CYS A 93 5.10 19.59 8.23
C CYS A 93 4.39 19.95 9.56
N ASP A 94 4.83 21.01 10.24
CA ASP A 94 4.26 21.52 11.49
C ASP A 94 3.17 22.59 11.31
N SER A 95 2.91 23.01 10.07
CA SER A 95 1.95 24.06 9.75
C SER A 95 0.54 23.52 9.44
N GLU A 96 -0.48 24.37 9.49
CA GLU A 96 -1.86 24.00 9.09
C GLU A 96 -2.12 24.15 7.57
N SER A 97 -1.07 24.34 6.78
CA SER A 97 -1.22 24.61 5.35
C SER A 97 -1.82 23.41 4.60
N PHE A 98 -2.38 23.67 3.42
CA PHE A 98 -2.82 22.60 2.53
C PHE A 98 -1.67 21.63 2.20
N HIS A 99 -0.45 22.16 2.00
CA HIS A 99 0.71 21.33 1.69
C HIS A 99 1.14 20.44 2.85
N ALA A 100 1.07 20.94 4.09
CA ALA A 100 1.35 20.13 5.27
C ALA A 100 0.39 18.92 5.36
N ARG A 101 -0.91 19.18 5.24
CA ARG A 101 -1.95 18.14 5.25
C ARG A 101 -1.83 17.18 4.06
N TYR A 102 -1.54 17.72 2.87
CA TYR A 102 -1.33 16.91 1.68
C TYR A 102 -0.13 15.97 1.85
N HIS A 103 0.92 16.37 2.57
CA HIS A 103 2.12 15.57 2.72
C HIS A 103 2.15 14.74 4.01
N GLU A 104 1.08 14.73 4.81
CA GLU A 104 1.08 14.19 6.17
C GLU A 104 1.40 12.69 6.26
N THR A 105 1.07 11.90 5.23
CA THR A 105 1.24 10.44 5.23
C THR A 105 1.91 9.95 3.95
N ARG A 106 3.16 10.41 3.73
CA ARG A 106 3.96 10.16 2.51
C ARG A 106 5.11 9.19 2.70
N ALA A 107 5.30 8.70 3.93
CA ALA A 107 6.06 7.50 4.19
C ALA A 107 5.50 6.75 5.39
N LEU A 108 5.87 5.47 5.48
CA LEU A 108 5.52 4.54 6.54
C LEU A 108 6.78 3.79 6.97
N ALA A 109 6.92 3.57 8.27
CA ALA A 109 7.82 2.57 8.81
C ALA A 109 7.09 1.67 9.81
N ILE A 110 7.39 0.39 9.79
CA ILE A 110 6.92 -0.63 10.72
C ILE A 110 8.11 -1.13 11.51
N PHE A 111 7.97 -1.20 12.82
CA PHE A 111 8.99 -1.65 13.75
C PHE A 111 8.49 -2.83 14.58
N VAL A 112 9.41 -3.65 15.04
CA VAL A 112 9.13 -4.76 15.96
C VAL A 112 9.98 -4.62 17.21
N GLU A 113 9.31 -4.66 18.36
CA GLU A 113 9.91 -4.75 19.68
C GLU A 113 9.76 -6.19 20.18
N GLU A 114 10.86 -6.77 20.64
CA GLU A 114 10.88 -8.07 21.31
C GLU A 114 10.80 -7.86 22.83
N GLU A 115 9.94 -8.64 23.50
CA GLU A 115 9.88 -8.78 24.96
C GLU A 115 9.75 -7.45 25.74
N ALA A 116 9.11 -6.44 25.15
CA ALA A 116 8.93 -5.12 25.76
C ALA A 116 10.25 -4.46 26.23
N SER A 117 11.32 -4.64 25.45
CA SER A 117 12.67 -4.14 25.77
C SER A 117 12.82 -2.61 25.80
N GLY A 118 11.83 -1.86 25.32
CA GLY A 118 11.90 -0.41 25.08
C GLY A 118 12.65 -0.05 23.79
N GLN A 119 13.11 -1.05 23.03
CA GLN A 119 13.84 -0.89 21.78
C GLN A 119 13.14 -1.66 20.65
N ALA A 120 13.02 -1.03 19.49
CA ALA A 120 12.41 -1.63 18.33
C ALA A 120 13.37 -1.65 17.14
N THR A 121 13.24 -2.69 16.32
CA THR A 121 13.99 -2.86 15.07
C THR A 121 13.12 -2.53 13.88
N LEU A 122 13.67 -1.89 12.86
CA LEU A 122 12.94 -1.63 11.62
C LEU A 122 12.64 -2.94 10.87
N LEU A 123 11.37 -3.16 10.56
CA LEU A 123 10.88 -4.31 9.83
C LEU A 123 10.56 -3.98 8.36
N ILE A 124 9.79 -2.91 8.12
CA ILE A 124 9.39 -2.44 6.78
C ILE A 124 9.53 -0.92 6.77
N GLU A 125 10.06 -0.37 5.68
CA GLU A 125 9.97 1.07 5.38
C GLU A 125 9.44 1.28 3.97
N ARG A 126 8.60 2.28 3.78
CA ARG A 126 8.06 2.70 2.48
C ARG A 126 8.10 4.21 2.39
N ALA A 127 8.86 4.69 1.42
CA ALA A 127 8.88 6.06 0.93
C ALA A 127 9.08 5.96 -0.59
N SER A 128 8.69 6.99 -1.35
CA SER A 128 8.87 7.01 -2.80
C SER A 128 9.51 8.33 -3.21
N LEU A 129 10.34 8.30 -4.24
CA LEU A 129 10.88 9.51 -4.90
C LEU A 129 9.76 10.38 -5.48
N ASP A 130 8.64 9.79 -5.87
CA ASP A 130 7.43 10.50 -6.26
C ASP A 130 6.64 10.91 -5.01
N ILE A 131 7.25 11.75 -4.17
CA ILE A 131 6.64 12.26 -2.94
C ILE A 131 5.33 12.98 -3.30
N GLY A 132 4.21 12.41 -2.85
CA GLY A 132 2.86 12.88 -3.18
C GLY A 132 2.02 11.91 -3.99
N LEU A 133 2.60 10.84 -4.54
CA LEU A 133 1.87 9.83 -5.32
C LEU A 133 1.25 8.74 -4.46
N PHE A 134 1.97 8.27 -3.44
CA PHE A 134 1.48 7.23 -2.55
C PHE A 134 1.04 7.82 -1.23
N VAL A 135 -0.08 7.30 -0.71
CA VAL A 135 -0.59 7.63 0.61
C VAL A 135 -0.60 6.37 1.43
N TYR A 136 0.01 6.47 2.60
CA TYR A 136 0.11 5.37 3.56
C TYR A 136 -0.89 5.57 4.68
N GLU A 137 -1.40 4.47 5.21
CA GLU A 137 -2.31 4.49 6.36
C GLU A 137 -1.79 3.54 7.44
N GLN A 138 -2.45 3.54 8.60
CA GLN A 138 -2.07 2.70 9.72
C GLN A 138 -2.14 1.21 9.30
N PRO A 139 -1.07 0.43 9.49
CA PRO A 139 -1.09 -1.01 9.22
C PRO A 139 -1.94 -1.76 10.24
N GLU A 140 -2.37 -2.96 9.84
CA GLU A 140 -3.23 -3.82 10.67
C GLU A 140 -2.70 -5.26 10.69
N ILE A 141 -2.82 -5.91 11.86
CA ILE A 141 -2.67 -7.37 11.98
C ILE A 141 -4.06 -7.98 12.05
N ILE A 142 -4.36 -8.88 11.12
CA ILE A 142 -5.70 -9.45 10.93
C ILE A 142 -5.58 -10.96 11.00
N GLU A 143 -6.33 -11.58 11.91
CA GLU A 143 -6.43 -13.03 12.01
C GLU A 143 -7.71 -13.53 11.33
N ASN A 144 -7.56 -14.53 10.48
CA ASN A 144 -8.68 -15.17 9.80
C ASN A 144 -8.42 -16.68 9.61
N ALA A 145 -9.32 -17.35 8.89
CA ALA A 145 -9.22 -18.80 8.64
C ALA A 145 -7.97 -19.23 7.84
N PHE A 146 -7.24 -18.30 7.24
CA PHE A 146 -6.03 -18.53 6.45
C PHE A 146 -4.74 -18.17 7.20
N GLY A 147 -4.85 -17.72 8.46
CA GLY A 147 -3.74 -17.38 9.33
C GLY A 147 -3.74 -15.92 9.75
N THR A 148 -2.58 -15.47 10.21
CA THR A 148 -2.35 -14.09 10.65
C THR A 148 -1.75 -13.30 9.49
N LEU A 149 -2.42 -12.23 9.09
CA LEU A 149 -2.02 -11.34 8.00
C LEU A 149 -1.54 -10.01 8.56
N LEU A 150 -0.50 -9.46 7.95
CA LEU A 150 -0.14 -8.05 8.08
C LEU A 150 -0.60 -7.33 6.82
N PHE A 151 -1.50 -6.38 7.00
CA PHE A 151 -2.02 -5.49 5.97
C PHE A 151 -1.30 -4.14 6.07
N VAL A 152 -0.69 -3.72 4.97
CA VAL A 152 -0.04 -2.42 4.82
C VAL A 152 -0.86 -1.62 3.80
N PRO A 153 -1.78 -0.76 4.25
CA PRO A 153 -2.65 -0.03 3.34
C PRO A 153 -1.84 1.04 2.59
N ILE A 154 -1.86 0.95 1.27
CA ILE A 154 -1.24 1.93 0.38
C ILE A 154 -2.22 2.24 -0.74
N ARG A 155 -2.54 3.51 -0.89
CA ARG A 155 -3.35 4.01 -1.99
C ARG A 155 -2.54 4.89 -2.92
N LEU A 156 -2.81 4.77 -4.20
CA LEU A 156 -2.37 5.72 -5.21
C LEU A 156 -3.26 6.96 -5.13
N ASP A 157 -2.68 8.12 -4.89
CA ASP A 157 -3.40 9.40 -4.95
C ASP A 157 -3.84 9.72 -6.39
N GLY A 158 -4.95 10.42 -6.53
CA GLY A 158 -5.58 10.74 -7.83
C GLY A 158 -6.94 10.06 -8.05
N THR A 159 -7.48 10.19 -9.27
CA THR A 159 -8.90 9.86 -9.56
C THR A 159 -9.19 8.37 -9.68
N GLY A 160 -8.15 7.53 -9.74
CA GLY A 160 -8.26 6.08 -9.87
C GLY A 160 -8.49 5.34 -8.55
N VAL A 161 -8.10 5.94 -7.42
CA VAL A 161 -8.03 5.29 -6.08
C VAL A 161 -7.49 3.87 -6.19
N GLY A 162 -6.27 3.76 -6.73
CA GLY A 162 -5.61 2.47 -6.94
C GLY A 162 -5.23 1.87 -5.60
N ASN A 163 -5.70 0.65 -5.33
CA ASN A 163 -5.18 -0.15 -4.23
C ASN A 163 -3.83 -0.72 -4.65
N VAL A 164 -2.77 -0.29 -3.96
CA VAL A 164 -1.39 -0.79 -4.12
C VAL A 164 -0.86 -1.30 -2.78
N SER A 165 -1.77 -1.68 -1.88
CA SER A 165 -1.46 -2.17 -0.55
C SER A 165 -0.63 -3.44 -0.62
N GLU A 166 0.17 -3.64 0.42
CA GLU A 166 0.97 -4.85 0.58
C GLU A 166 0.36 -5.75 1.65
N TYR A 167 0.54 -7.05 1.46
CA TYR A 167 -0.03 -8.08 2.32
C TYR A 167 1.07 -9.08 2.65
N TYR A 168 1.14 -9.48 3.91
CA TYR A 168 2.10 -10.45 4.37
C TYR A 168 1.39 -11.53 5.19
N LEU A 169 1.83 -12.77 5.06
CA LEU A 169 1.37 -13.90 5.88
C LEU A 169 2.42 -14.24 6.93
N TRP A 170 1.97 -14.43 8.17
CA TRP A 170 2.82 -14.86 9.27
C TRP A 170 3.16 -16.35 9.15
N HIS A 171 4.45 -16.66 9.20
CA HIS A 171 4.97 -18.02 9.25
C HIS A 171 5.44 -18.35 10.67
N GLN A 172 4.61 -19.08 11.41
CA GLN A 172 4.85 -19.41 12.82
C GLN A 172 6.14 -20.21 13.05
N ASP A 173 6.51 -21.10 12.12
CA ASP A 173 7.69 -21.96 12.21
C ASP A 173 9.01 -21.18 12.26
N LYS A 174 9.06 -20.04 11.59
CA LYS A 174 10.24 -19.17 11.51
C LYS A 174 10.08 -17.84 12.20
N ALA A 175 8.90 -17.57 12.76
CA ALA A 175 8.50 -16.27 13.26
C ALA A 175 8.84 -15.15 12.26
N GLU A 176 8.36 -15.27 11.02
CA GLU A 176 8.66 -14.30 9.97
C GLU A 176 7.41 -13.90 9.16
N TRP A 177 7.42 -12.67 8.66
CA TRP A 177 6.44 -12.20 7.68
C TRP A 177 6.91 -12.54 6.26
N ARG A 178 6.05 -13.18 5.48
CA ARG A 178 6.29 -13.38 4.03
C ARG A 178 5.30 -12.61 3.21
N ARG A 179 5.80 -11.83 2.24
CA ARG A 179 4.97 -11.08 1.31
C ARG A 179 4.10 -12.03 0.49
N LEU A 180 2.82 -11.69 0.37
CA LEU A 180 1.88 -12.35 -0.53
C LEU A 180 1.88 -11.64 -1.89
N ASP A 181 1.77 -12.40 -2.97
CA ASP A 181 1.38 -11.84 -4.26
C ASP A 181 -0.14 -11.53 -4.23
N ALA A 182 -0.46 -10.25 -4.24
CA ALA A 182 -1.83 -9.74 -4.19
C ALA A 182 -2.28 -9.07 -5.49
N GLU A 183 -1.55 -9.28 -6.60
CA GLU A 183 -1.84 -8.65 -7.89
C GLU A 183 -2.23 -9.66 -8.96
N THR A 184 -1.61 -10.84 -8.98
CA THR A 184 -1.83 -11.82 -10.05
C THR A 184 -3.30 -12.26 -10.13
N TRP A 185 -3.99 -12.36 -9.00
CA TRP A 185 -5.41 -12.72 -8.96
C TRP A 185 -6.32 -11.75 -9.74
N LEU A 186 -5.91 -10.48 -9.91
CA LEU A 186 -6.67 -9.51 -10.72
C LEU A 186 -6.69 -9.91 -12.20
N GLN A 187 -5.61 -10.51 -12.70
CA GLN A 187 -5.56 -11.03 -14.06
C GLN A 187 -6.49 -12.24 -14.21
N ASP A 188 -6.51 -13.11 -13.21
CA ASP A 188 -7.41 -14.27 -13.21
C ASP A 188 -8.88 -13.87 -13.04
N LEU A 189 -9.16 -12.81 -12.27
CA LEU A 189 -10.47 -12.21 -12.17
C LEU A 189 -10.93 -11.70 -13.54
N ARG A 190 -10.10 -10.92 -14.25
CA ARG A 190 -10.45 -10.36 -15.57
C ARG A 190 -10.84 -11.43 -16.58
N LYS A 191 -10.19 -12.59 -16.57
CA LYS A 191 -10.52 -13.74 -17.43
C LYS A 191 -11.90 -14.34 -17.14
N ARG A 192 -12.44 -14.14 -15.93
CA ARG A 192 -13.75 -14.63 -15.49
C ARG A 192 -14.88 -13.63 -15.71
N ILE A 193 -14.57 -12.40 -16.12
CA ILE A 193 -15.56 -11.37 -16.44
C ILE A 193 -16.08 -11.59 -17.87
N PRO A 194 -17.41 -11.58 -18.09
CA PRO A 194 -18.00 -11.72 -19.43
C PRO A 194 -17.53 -10.63 -20.40
N PRO A 195 -17.47 -10.93 -21.71
CA PRO A 195 -17.19 -9.92 -22.73
C PRO A 195 -18.15 -8.73 -22.64
N GLY A 196 -17.64 -7.51 -22.86
CA GLY A 196 -18.40 -6.27 -22.77
C GLY A 196 -18.53 -5.69 -21.36
N LEU A 197 -17.99 -6.39 -20.34
CA LEU A 197 -17.87 -5.89 -18.97
C LEU A 197 -16.40 -5.72 -18.58
N HIS A 198 -16.14 -4.69 -17.78
CA HIS A 198 -14.79 -4.28 -17.40
C HIS A 198 -14.70 -3.88 -15.92
N ILE A 199 -13.52 -3.98 -15.34
CA ILE A 199 -13.22 -3.43 -14.01
C ILE A 199 -12.18 -2.34 -14.20
N TRP A 200 -12.53 -1.09 -13.89
CA TRP A 200 -11.67 0.08 -14.11
C TRP A 200 -11.00 0.63 -12.85
N LYS A 201 -11.58 0.39 -11.67
CA LYS A 201 -11.11 0.95 -10.39
C LYS A 201 -10.37 -0.08 -9.56
N GLY A 202 -9.60 0.39 -8.59
CA GLY A 202 -8.93 -0.46 -7.62
C GLY A 202 -9.95 -1.31 -6.83
N ILE A 203 -9.58 -2.54 -6.54
CA ILE A 203 -10.38 -3.45 -5.72
C ILE A 203 -9.75 -3.52 -4.33
N TRP A 204 -10.57 -3.39 -3.28
CA TRP A 204 -10.15 -3.45 -1.89
C TRP A 204 -10.67 -4.75 -1.24
N PRO A 205 -9.80 -5.74 -0.99
CA PRO A 205 -10.19 -6.96 -0.30
C PRO A 205 -10.62 -6.68 1.15
N ASN A 206 -11.73 -7.27 1.57
CA ASN A 206 -12.04 -7.48 2.97
C ASN A 206 -11.27 -8.70 3.46
N LEU A 207 -10.17 -8.45 4.18
CA LEU A 207 -9.26 -9.50 4.64
C LEU A 207 -9.85 -10.37 5.76
N GLN A 208 -10.77 -9.85 6.57
CA GLN A 208 -11.43 -10.66 7.60
C GLN A 208 -12.28 -11.78 6.98
N ARG A 209 -12.97 -11.47 5.89
CA ARG A 209 -13.88 -12.40 5.19
C ARG A 209 -13.23 -13.07 3.98
N MET A 210 -12.05 -12.61 3.57
CA MET A 210 -11.40 -12.96 2.31
C MET A 210 -12.36 -12.82 1.12
N THR A 211 -13.00 -11.66 1.03
CA THR A 211 -13.91 -11.31 -0.07
C THR A 211 -13.51 -9.99 -0.69
N ALA A 212 -13.90 -9.74 -1.92
CA ALA A 212 -13.77 -8.43 -2.55
C ALA A 212 -15.00 -8.10 -3.40
N GLU A 213 -15.19 -6.82 -3.70
CA GLU A 213 -16.27 -6.36 -4.57
C GLU A 213 -15.71 -5.39 -5.62
N ALA A 214 -16.22 -5.49 -6.85
CA ALA A 214 -15.85 -4.62 -7.95
C ALA A 214 -17.08 -4.19 -8.76
N GLY A 215 -17.14 -2.90 -9.11
CA GLY A 215 -18.12 -2.40 -10.08
C GLY A 215 -17.77 -2.84 -11.50
N LEU A 216 -18.79 -3.25 -12.25
CA LEU A 216 -18.68 -3.67 -13.65
C LEU A 216 -19.09 -2.52 -14.56
N TYR A 217 -18.15 -2.13 -15.41
CA TYR A 217 -18.30 -1.08 -16.41
C TYR A 217 -18.65 -1.69 -17.76
N GLN A 218 -19.49 -1.01 -18.53
CA GLN A 218 -19.82 -1.36 -19.91
C GLN A 218 -19.55 -0.17 -20.84
N ASP A 219 -19.62 -0.41 -22.14
CA ASP A 219 -19.43 0.65 -23.14
C ASP A 219 -20.43 1.80 -22.93
N GLY A 220 -19.91 3.02 -22.87
CA GLY A 220 -20.68 4.24 -22.62
C GLY A 220 -20.75 4.66 -21.15
N ASP A 221 -20.21 3.87 -20.22
CA ASP A 221 -20.13 4.28 -18.82
C ASP A 221 -19.17 5.46 -18.62
N ALA A 222 -19.59 6.39 -17.75
CA ALA A 222 -18.70 7.42 -17.24
C ALA A 222 -17.74 6.82 -16.21
N GLN A 223 -16.55 7.43 -16.06
CA GLN A 223 -15.48 6.92 -15.19
C GLN A 223 -15.92 6.66 -13.73
N ALA A 224 -16.91 7.40 -13.23
CA ALA A 224 -17.39 7.31 -11.85
C ALA A 224 -18.59 6.35 -11.66
N SER A 225 -19.20 5.83 -12.74
CA SER A 225 -20.53 5.21 -12.66
C SER A 225 -20.57 3.87 -13.39
N PRO A 226 -20.21 2.75 -12.73
CA PRO A 226 -20.40 1.42 -13.31
C PRO A 226 -21.90 1.11 -13.42
N THR A 227 -22.40 0.82 -14.62
CA THR A 227 -23.82 0.44 -14.84
C THR A 227 -24.01 -1.03 -15.23
N GLY A 228 -22.92 -1.75 -15.49
CA GLY A 228 -22.91 -3.17 -15.83
C GLY A 228 -23.15 -4.12 -14.64
N GLY A 229 -23.31 -3.58 -13.43
CA GLY A 229 -23.56 -4.33 -12.19
C GLY A 229 -22.33 -4.44 -11.28
N THR A 230 -22.27 -5.54 -10.52
CA THR A 230 -21.27 -5.79 -9.48
C THR A 230 -20.75 -7.22 -9.57
N ALA A 231 -19.43 -7.38 -9.42
CA ALA A 231 -18.79 -8.68 -9.20
C ALA A 231 -18.44 -8.83 -7.72
N ARG A 232 -19.01 -9.85 -7.08
CA ARG A 232 -18.61 -10.30 -5.74
C ARG A 232 -17.62 -11.45 -5.87
N ILE A 233 -16.49 -11.31 -5.21
CA ILE A 233 -15.33 -12.20 -5.35
C ILE A 233 -15.07 -12.86 -4.00
N GLU A 234 -15.01 -14.19 -3.98
CA GLU A 234 -14.39 -14.92 -2.87
C GLU A 234 -12.92 -15.14 -3.18
N LEU A 235 -12.06 -14.80 -2.22
CA LEU A 235 -10.63 -15.00 -2.28
C LEU A 235 -10.22 -16.15 -1.37
N HIS A 236 -9.09 -16.75 -1.69
CA HIS A 236 -8.34 -17.62 -0.78
C HIS A 236 -6.85 -17.31 -0.88
N ILE A 237 -6.06 -17.92 0.00
CA ILE A 237 -4.60 -17.93 -0.11
C ILE A 237 -4.17 -19.30 -0.63
N ASP A 238 -3.44 -19.31 -1.73
CA ASP A 238 -2.84 -20.50 -2.32
C ASP A 238 -1.39 -20.20 -2.66
N ASN A 239 -0.46 -21.04 -2.22
CA ASN A 239 0.98 -20.92 -2.56
C ASN A 239 1.56 -19.49 -2.43
N GLY A 240 1.21 -18.78 -1.35
CA GLY A 240 1.75 -17.44 -1.08
C GLY A 240 1.17 -16.32 -1.96
N ARG A 241 0.01 -16.53 -2.58
CA ARG A 241 -0.72 -15.49 -3.32
C ARG A 241 -2.20 -15.48 -2.97
N PHE A 242 -2.84 -14.33 -3.17
CA PHE A 242 -4.29 -14.30 -3.30
C PHE A 242 -4.69 -15.00 -4.59
N ALA A 243 -5.82 -15.71 -4.55
CA ALA A 243 -6.40 -16.33 -5.72
C ALA A 243 -7.93 -16.30 -5.68
N VAL A 244 -8.54 -16.28 -6.86
CA VAL A 244 -9.98 -16.22 -7.03
C VAL A 244 -10.60 -17.60 -6.83
N LYS A 245 -11.30 -17.77 -5.73
CA LYS A 245 -12.06 -18.99 -5.44
C LYS A 245 -13.35 -19.01 -6.27
N SER A 246 -14.16 -17.96 -6.17
CA SER A 246 -15.42 -17.84 -6.92
C SER A 246 -15.71 -16.38 -7.27
N VAL A 247 -16.54 -16.19 -8.30
CA VAL A 247 -17.05 -14.88 -8.72
C VAL A 247 -18.54 -15.02 -8.97
N THR A 248 -19.33 -14.14 -8.35
CA THR A 248 -20.77 -14.03 -8.57
C THR A 248 -21.08 -12.65 -9.13
N LEU A 249 -21.81 -12.59 -10.24
CA LEU A 249 -22.20 -11.34 -10.87
C LEU A 249 -23.66 -11.03 -10.53
N SER A 250 -23.93 -9.77 -10.20
CA SER A 250 -25.28 -9.26 -9.98
C SER A 250 -25.46 -7.93 -10.71
N LYS A 251 -26.70 -7.63 -11.10
CA LYS A 251 -27.07 -6.36 -11.71
C LYS A 251 -27.85 -5.50 -10.71
#